data_AF-A0A941VWR6-F1
#
_entry.id   AF-A0A941VWR6-F1
#
_cell.length_a   1.000
_cell.length_b   1.000
_cell.length_c   1.000
_cell.angle_alpha   90.00
_cell.angle_beta   90.00
_cell.angle_gamma   90.00
#
_symmetry.space_group_name_H-M   'P 1'
#
loop_
_entity.id
_entity.type
_entity.pdbx_description
1 polymer ?
#
loop_
_entity_poly.entity_id
_entity_poly.type
_entity_poly.pdbx_seq_one_letter_code
_entity_poly.pdbx_strand_id
1 'polypeptide(L)'
;MTTATPRQRHTPYLVPEYCKGCGRCIDACPKHCLEVGDEVNPKSGLVPIHIDLAACNGCGLCIGACPEPFGLRALEERSEWELQDPAHLFGERPYEALAAEAIPGETIPLPRMEPLVLKGNYASAIGALLAGCRHVFGYPITPSTEGAELMAKVLPKLDGVFHQAVSEITTVNMMYGTGGAGLPCMTYTSSPGFSLMLEGISYMIGAEVPG
;
A
#
# COMPACT_ATOMS: atom_id res chain seq x y z
N MET A 1 52.60 -11.45 -14.47
CA MET A 1 51.36 -12.22 -14.30
C MET A 1 50.51 -11.50 -13.27
N THR A 2 49.55 -10.69 -13.71
CA THR A 2 48.59 -10.02 -12.84
C THR A 2 47.56 -11.04 -12.38
N THR A 3 47.61 -11.43 -11.11
CA THR A 3 46.57 -12.22 -10.45
C THR A 3 45.29 -11.39 -10.44
N ALA A 4 44.35 -11.72 -11.34
CA ALA A 4 43.03 -11.11 -11.34
C ALA A 4 42.33 -11.47 -10.02
N THR A 5 41.93 -10.46 -9.26
CA THR A 5 41.06 -10.62 -8.09
C THR A 5 39.80 -11.36 -8.54
N PRO A 6 39.43 -12.50 -7.93
CA PRO A 6 38.23 -13.22 -8.33
C PRO A 6 37.02 -12.30 -8.19
N ARG A 7 36.25 -12.16 -9.27
CA ARG A 7 35.01 -11.37 -9.29
C ARG A 7 34.09 -11.91 -8.19
N GLN A 8 33.74 -11.06 -7.24
CA GLN A 8 32.83 -11.42 -6.15
C GLN A 8 31.48 -11.83 -6.75
N ARG A 9 30.92 -12.95 -6.26
CA ARG A 9 29.67 -13.50 -6.79
C ARG A 9 28.51 -12.85 -6.04
N HIS A 10 27.67 -12.08 -6.74
CA HIS A 10 26.43 -11.51 -6.20
C HIS A 10 25.35 -12.60 -6.06
N THR A 11 25.60 -13.54 -5.17
CA THR A 11 24.71 -14.66 -4.91
C THR A 11 23.44 -14.14 -4.22
N PRO A 12 22.24 -14.48 -4.73
CA PRO A 12 20.98 -13.98 -4.18
C PRO A 12 20.69 -14.58 -2.80
N TYR A 13 20.07 -13.77 -1.96
CA TYR A 13 19.54 -14.11 -0.64
C TYR A 13 18.05 -13.73 -0.59
N LEU A 14 17.21 -14.70 -0.24
CA LEU A 14 15.77 -14.49 -0.07
C LEU A 14 15.47 -14.15 1.39
N VAL A 15 14.64 -13.14 1.61
CA VAL A 15 13.96 -12.91 2.90
C VAL A 15 12.50 -13.35 2.75
N PRO A 16 12.12 -14.53 3.27
CA PRO A 16 10.81 -15.13 3.00
C PRO A 16 9.61 -14.27 3.42
N GLU A 17 9.79 -13.43 4.44
CA GLU A 17 8.75 -12.54 4.99
C GLU A 17 8.32 -11.45 4.00
N TYR A 18 9.20 -11.07 3.09
CA TYR A 18 8.92 -10.05 2.07
C TYR A 18 8.61 -10.67 0.70
N CYS A 19 8.85 -11.96 0.50
CA CYS A 19 8.57 -12.61 -0.78
C CYS A 19 7.07 -12.54 -1.12
N LYS A 20 6.74 -11.98 -2.29
CA LYS A 20 5.36 -11.88 -2.80
C LYS A 20 4.92 -13.08 -3.64
N GLY A 21 5.77 -14.09 -3.84
CA GLY A 21 5.44 -15.27 -4.65
C GLY A 21 5.12 -14.98 -6.13
N CYS A 22 5.51 -13.82 -6.67
CA CYS A 22 5.08 -13.36 -8.00
C CYS A 22 5.77 -14.04 -9.19
N GLY A 23 6.81 -14.86 -8.96
CA GLY A 23 7.51 -15.62 -10.02
C GLY A 23 8.47 -14.85 -10.93
N ARG A 24 8.52 -13.51 -10.91
CA ARG A 24 9.38 -12.72 -11.82
C ARG A 24 10.86 -13.09 -11.78
N CYS A 25 11.37 -13.45 -10.61
CA CYS A 25 12.75 -13.88 -10.42
C CYS A 25 13.05 -15.27 -11.01
N ILE A 26 12.04 -16.13 -11.17
CA ILE A 26 12.12 -17.43 -11.84
C ILE A 26 12.31 -17.19 -13.33
N ASP A 27 11.44 -16.35 -13.92
CA ASP A 27 11.51 -16.00 -15.35
C ASP A 27 12.82 -15.28 -15.71
N ALA A 28 13.33 -14.45 -14.79
CA ALA A 28 14.59 -13.74 -14.98
C ALA A 28 15.84 -14.61 -14.81
N CYS A 29 15.73 -15.86 -14.35
CA CYS A 29 16.90 -16.69 -14.06
C CYS A 29 17.39 -17.46 -15.31
N PRO A 30 18.52 -17.07 -15.92
CA PRO A 30 19.04 -17.76 -17.11
C PRO A 30 19.61 -19.15 -16.80
N LYS A 31 19.83 -19.46 -15.51
CA LYS A 31 20.33 -20.73 -15.02
C LYS A 31 19.23 -21.64 -14.46
N HIS A 32 17.99 -21.15 -14.43
CA HIS A 32 16.83 -21.89 -13.91
C HIS A 32 17.05 -22.43 -12.49
N CYS A 33 17.71 -21.64 -11.63
CA CYS A 33 18.01 -22.02 -10.24
C CYS A 33 16.92 -21.62 -9.25
N LEU A 34 15.78 -21.11 -9.71
CA LEU A 34 14.69 -20.66 -8.85
C LEU A 34 13.40 -21.36 -9.26
N GLU A 35 12.61 -21.75 -8.26
CA GLU A 35 11.33 -22.41 -8.42
C GLU A 35 10.34 -21.93 -7.36
N VAL A 36 9.06 -22.24 -7.54
CA VAL A 36 8.05 -21.97 -6.50
C VAL A 36 8.29 -22.95 -5.36
N GLY A 37 8.34 -22.45 -4.13
CA GLY A 37 8.46 -23.32 -2.95
C GLY A 37 7.20 -24.14 -2.70
N ASP A 38 7.25 -24.92 -1.64
CA ASP A 38 6.22 -25.86 -1.22
C ASP A 38 5.58 -25.49 0.13
N GLU A 39 6.23 -24.63 0.92
CA GLU A 39 5.77 -24.19 2.24
C GLU A 39 5.19 -22.76 2.23
N VAL A 40 4.08 -22.57 2.93
CA VAL A 40 3.48 -21.25 3.18
C VAL A 40 4.22 -20.56 4.32
N ASN A 41 4.74 -19.36 4.09
CA ASN A 41 5.34 -18.56 5.15
C ASN A 41 4.26 -18.04 6.11
N PRO A 42 4.35 -18.30 7.43
CA PRO A 42 3.30 -17.95 8.38
C PRO A 42 3.14 -16.44 8.61
N LYS A 43 4.16 -15.62 8.31
CA LYS A 43 4.10 -14.17 8.45
C LYS A 43 3.50 -13.48 7.23
N SER A 44 3.90 -13.89 6.02
CA SER A 44 3.41 -13.28 4.78
C SER A 44 2.13 -13.93 4.24
N GLY A 45 1.84 -15.18 4.64
CA GLY A 45 0.72 -15.97 4.11
C GLY A 45 0.91 -16.44 2.66
N LEU A 46 2.11 -16.26 2.10
CA LEU A 46 2.45 -16.58 0.71
C LEU A 46 3.48 -17.71 0.66
N VAL A 47 3.56 -18.39 -0.49
CA VAL A 47 4.56 -19.42 -0.76
C VAL A 47 5.82 -18.74 -1.34
N PRO A 48 6.93 -18.67 -0.59
CA PRO A 48 8.17 -18.10 -1.09
C PRO A 48 8.78 -18.99 -2.18
N ILE A 49 9.66 -18.42 -2.99
CA ILE A 49 10.45 -19.18 -3.95
C ILE A 49 11.54 -20.00 -3.25
N HIS A 50 11.97 -21.09 -3.88
CA HIS A 50 13.17 -21.83 -3.50
C HIS A 50 14.33 -21.47 -4.45
N ILE A 51 15.56 -21.43 -3.93
CA ILE A 51 16.77 -21.07 -4.70
C ILE A 51 17.81 -22.18 -4.56
N ASP A 52 18.18 -22.81 -5.66
CA ASP A 52 19.33 -23.70 -5.73
C ASP A 52 20.63 -22.88 -5.89
N LEU A 53 21.30 -22.65 -4.75
CA LEU A 53 22.57 -21.94 -4.72
C LEU A 53 23.73 -22.74 -5.33
N ALA A 54 23.62 -24.05 -5.47
CA ALA A 54 24.66 -24.87 -6.09
C ALA A 54 24.69 -24.67 -7.62
N ALA A 55 23.53 -24.48 -8.24
CA ALA A 55 23.41 -24.16 -9.67
C ALA A 55 23.63 -22.67 -9.99
N CYS A 56 23.60 -21.79 -8.99
CA CYS A 56 23.65 -20.34 -9.16
C CYS A 56 25.04 -19.84 -9.60
N ASN A 57 25.07 -18.99 -10.63
CA ASN A 57 26.31 -18.34 -11.09
C ASN A 57 26.51 -16.92 -10.54
N GLY A 58 25.59 -16.41 -9.70
CA GLY A 58 25.70 -15.09 -9.06
C GLY A 58 25.56 -13.90 -10.01
N CYS A 59 24.79 -14.01 -11.09
CA CYS A 59 24.60 -12.92 -12.07
C CYS A 59 23.72 -11.75 -11.59
N GLY A 60 22.97 -11.91 -10.50
CA GLY A 60 22.14 -10.85 -9.91
C GLY A 60 20.84 -10.50 -10.66
N LEU A 61 20.53 -11.14 -11.80
CA LEU A 61 19.32 -10.82 -12.58
C LEU A 61 18.01 -11.00 -11.80
N CYS A 62 17.94 -12.03 -10.96
CA CYS A 62 16.78 -12.27 -10.10
C CYS A 62 16.57 -11.17 -9.05
N ILE A 63 17.64 -10.51 -8.59
CA ILE A 63 17.60 -9.40 -7.64
C ILE A 63 17.00 -8.17 -8.35
N GLY A 64 17.51 -7.83 -9.54
CA GLY A 64 16.99 -6.71 -10.33
C GLY A 64 15.54 -6.91 -10.83
N ALA A 65 15.12 -8.16 -11.04
CA ALA A 65 13.75 -8.48 -11.42
C ALA A 65 12.77 -8.48 -10.24
N CYS A 66 13.25 -8.47 -8.99
CA CYS A 66 12.41 -8.52 -7.81
C CYS A 66 11.66 -7.19 -7.63
N PRO A 67 10.32 -7.18 -7.65
CA PRO A 67 9.55 -5.95 -7.45
C PRO A 67 9.47 -5.54 -5.97
N GLU A 68 9.87 -6.43 -5.07
CA GLU A 68 9.92 -6.17 -3.63
C GLU A 68 11.37 -5.82 -3.22
N PRO A 69 11.63 -4.62 -2.69
CA PRO A 69 12.99 -4.18 -2.32
C PRO A 69 13.67 -5.04 -1.25
N PHE A 70 12.90 -5.79 -0.46
CA PHE A 70 13.42 -6.65 0.60
C PHE A 70 13.28 -8.15 0.33
N GLY A 71 12.66 -8.54 -0.80
CA GLY A 71 12.39 -9.94 -1.12
C GLY A 71 13.66 -10.71 -1.49
N LEU A 72 14.34 -10.29 -2.57
CA LEU A 72 15.62 -10.85 -3.02
C LEU A 72 16.69 -9.79 -2.93
N ARG A 73 17.81 -10.11 -2.28
CA ARG A 73 18.93 -9.20 -2.04
C ARG A 73 20.25 -9.86 -2.42
N ALA A 74 21.31 -9.09 -2.63
CA ALA A 74 22.65 -9.68 -2.73
C ALA A 74 23.11 -10.13 -1.34
N LEU A 75 23.81 -11.26 -1.22
CA LEU A 75 24.41 -11.70 0.05
C LEU A 75 25.37 -10.66 0.66
N GLU A 76 25.97 -9.82 -0.19
CA GLU A 76 26.84 -8.69 0.18
C GLU A 76 26.04 -7.51 0.76
N GLU A 77 24.73 -7.45 0.52
CA GLU A 77 23.78 -6.51 1.14
C GLU A 77 23.17 -7.06 2.44
N ARG A 78 23.86 -7.99 3.11
CA ARG A 78 23.85 -7.99 4.59
C ARG A 78 24.50 -6.70 5.09
N SER A 79 23.97 -5.56 4.69
CA SER A 79 24.23 -4.28 5.29
C SER A 79 23.81 -4.42 6.73
N GLU A 80 24.79 -4.46 7.62
CA GLU A 80 24.64 -4.04 9.00
C GLU A 80 24.15 -2.60 8.93
N TRP A 81 22.83 -2.45 8.78
CA TRP A 81 22.21 -1.14 8.86
C TRP A 81 22.34 -0.71 10.31
N GLU A 82 23.33 0.14 10.56
CA GLU A 82 23.43 0.83 11.83
C GLU A 82 22.33 1.88 11.86
N LEU A 83 21.36 1.70 12.77
CA LEU A 83 20.31 2.66 13.00
C LEU A 83 20.95 3.99 13.40
N GLN A 84 21.02 4.92 12.46
CA GLN A 84 21.53 6.25 12.72
C GLN A 84 20.53 6.99 13.61
N ASP A 85 21.03 7.58 14.70
CA ASP A 85 20.22 8.40 15.58
C ASP A 85 19.64 9.58 14.77
N PRO A 86 18.31 9.75 14.70
CA PRO A 86 17.70 10.90 14.05
C PRO A 86 18.23 12.24 14.60
N ALA A 87 18.61 12.30 15.87
CA ALA A 87 19.22 13.48 16.47
C ALA A 87 20.61 13.80 15.88
N HIS A 88 21.35 12.76 15.45
CA HIS A 88 22.62 12.93 14.75
C HIS A 88 22.44 13.47 13.33
N LEU A 89 21.39 13.04 12.62
CA LEU A 89 21.13 13.42 11.24
C LEU A 89 20.43 14.78 11.09
N PHE A 90 19.49 15.06 11.98
CA PHE A 90 18.56 16.20 11.86
C PHE A 90 18.68 17.21 13.01
N GLY A 91 19.63 16.99 13.94
CA GLY A 91 19.80 17.78 15.14
C GLY A 91 18.81 17.42 16.24
N GLU A 92 18.99 18.01 17.42
CA GLU A 92 18.04 17.84 18.52
C GLU A 92 16.65 18.30 18.10
N ARG A 93 15.64 17.50 18.45
CA ARG A 93 14.25 17.81 18.14
C ARG A 93 13.88 19.10 18.89
N PRO A 94 13.47 20.17 18.20
CA PRO A 94 13.25 21.48 18.84
C PRO A 94 11.98 21.53 19.72
N TYR A 95 11.26 20.41 19.83
CA TYR A 95 10.06 20.27 20.62
C TYR A 95 10.00 18.88 21.27
N GLU A 96 9.49 18.83 22.49
CA GLU A 96 9.14 17.57 23.14
C GLU A 96 7.90 16.98 22.47
N ALA A 97 7.93 15.67 22.20
CA ALA A 97 6.72 14.98 21.80
C ALA A 97 5.73 15.02 22.97
N LEU A 98 4.48 15.41 22.70
CA LEU A 98 3.43 15.32 23.70
C LEU A 98 3.32 13.86 24.19
N ALA A 99 3.27 13.67 25.50
CA ALA A 99 2.96 12.38 26.07
C ALA A 99 1.57 11.96 25.58
N ALA A 100 1.45 10.78 24.98
CA ALA A 100 0.16 10.26 24.56
C ALA A 100 -0.71 10.05 25.80
N GLU A 101 -1.75 10.86 25.95
CA GLU A 101 -2.75 10.66 26.99
C GLU A 101 -3.71 9.54 26.56
N ALA A 102 -4.09 8.68 27.50
CA ALA A 102 -5.12 7.69 27.25
C ALA A 102 -6.44 8.40 27.00
N ILE A 103 -6.99 8.27 25.79
CA ILE A 103 -8.36 8.67 25.50
C ILE A 103 -9.26 7.76 26.35
N PRO A 104 -10.07 8.29 27.29
CA PRO A 104 -10.92 7.48 28.14
C PRO A 104 -11.85 6.61 27.30
N GLY A 105 -11.65 5.29 27.34
CA GLY A 105 -12.50 4.35 26.63
C GLY A 105 -13.80 4.13 27.39
N GLU A 106 -14.92 4.51 26.79
CA GLU A 106 -16.22 4.04 27.25
C GLU A 106 -16.56 2.71 26.57
N THR A 107 -16.92 1.69 27.36
CA THR A 107 -17.41 0.42 26.79
C THR A 107 -18.89 0.57 26.48
N ILE A 108 -19.22 0.75 25.21
CA ILE A 108 -20.61 0.82 24.77
C ILE A 108 -21.10 -0.62 24.52
N PRO A 109 -22.11 -1.12 25.26
CA PRO A 109 -22.69 -2.43 25.00
C PRO A 109 -23.41 -2.39 23.65
N LEU A 110 -22.87 -3.11 22.66
CA LEU A 110 -23.52 -3.24 21.36
C LEU A 110 -24.69 -4.23 21.47
N PRO A 111 -25.83 -3.97 20.81
CA PRO A 111 -26.94 -4.91 20.77
C PRO A 111 -26.50 -6.22 20.12
N ARG A 112 -27.07 -7.34 20.58
CA ARG A 112 -26.84 -8.63 19.93
C ARG A 112 -27.39 -8.59 18.50
N MET A 113 -26.50 -8.75 17.54
CA MET A 113 -26.82 -8.70 16.11
C MET A 113 -26.22 -9.92 15.39
N GLU A 114 -26.87 -10.36 14.32
CA GLU A 114 -26.35 -11.43 13.48
C GLU A 114 -25.14 -10.93 12.69
N PRO A 115 -24.09 -11.76 12.51
CA PRO A 115 -22.90 -11.35 11.78
C PRO A 115 -23.22 -11.16 10.30
N LEU A 116 -22.93 -9.95 9.77
CA LEU A 116 -22.98 -9.65 8.35
C LEU A 116 -21.61 -9.92 7.72
N VAL A 117 -21.53 -10.84 6.77
CA VAL A 117 -20.33 -11.08 5.97
C VAL A 117 -20.42 -10.25 4.70
N LEU A 118 -19.46 -9.36 4.50
CA LEU A 118 -19.41 -8.44 3.36
C LEU A 118 -17.98 -8.20 2.90
N LYS A 119 -17.83 -7.78 1.64
CA LYS A 119 -16.52 -7.36 1.11
C LYS A 119 -16.07 -6.04 1.76
N GLY A 120 -14.77 -5.84 1.90
CA GLY A 120 -14.20 -4.64 2.53
C GLY A 120 -14.64 -3.32 1.88
N ASN A 121 -14.66 -3.27 0.54
CA ASN A 121 -15.15 -2.08 -0.19
C ASN A 121 -16.62 -1.78 0.11
N TYR A 122 -17.45 -2.81 0.31
CA TYR A 122 -18.86 -2.63 0.66
C TYR A 122 -18.99 -2.16 2.11
N ALA A 123 -18.17 -2.68 3.02
CA ALA A 123 -18.14 -2.22 4.40
C ALA A 123 -17.78 -0.74 4.50
N SER A 124 -16.76 -0.30 3.76
CA SER A 124 -16.37 1.11 3.66
C SER A 124 -17.50 1.99 3.12
N ALA A 125 -18.17 1.56 2.03
CA ALA A 125 -19.31 2.28 1.46
C ALA A 125 -20.46 2.45 2.47
N ILE A 126 -20.84 1.36 3.13
CA ILE A 126 -21.90 1.37 4.14
C ILE A 126 -21.52 2.28 5.30
N GLY A 127 -20.28 2.19 5.80
CA GLY A 127 -19.76 3.08 6.85
C GLY A 127 -19.84 4.55 6.46
N ALA A 128 -19.43 4.90 5.26
CA ALA A 128 -19.50 6.28 4.77
C ALA A 128 -20.95 6.79 4.63
N LEU A 129 -21.86 5.95 4.12
CA LEU A 129 -23.28 6.29 4.03
C LEU A 129 -23.90 6.54 5.41
N LEU A 130 -23.58 5.68 6.39
CA LEU A 130 -24.02 5.80 7.79
C LEU A 130 -23.44 7.05 8.46
N ALA A 131 -22.21 7.44 8.11
CA ALA A 131 -21.57 8.68 8.56
C ALA A 131 -22.13 9.95 7.87
N GLY A 132 -23.11 9.81 6.97
CA GLY A 132 -23.75 10.94 6.30
C GLY A 132 -23.08 11.38 5.00
N CYS A 133 -22.10 10.62 4.46
CA CYS A 133 -21.53 10.93 3.15
C CYS A 133 -22.60 10.78 2.06
N ARG A 134 -22.73 11.81 1.22
CA ARG A 134 -23.70 11.86 0.11
C ARG A 134 -23.08 12.23 -1.23
N HIS A 135 -21.78 12.50 -1.28
CA HIS A 135 -21.09 12.94 -2.48
C HIS A 135 -19.89 12.04 -2.72
N VAL A 136 -19.90 11.30 -3.84
CA VAL A 136 -18.78 10.44 -4.21
C VAL A 136 -18.35 10.78 -5.62
N PHE A 137 -17.07 11.08 -5.76
CA PHE A 137 -16.42 11.35 -7.03
C PHE A 137 -15.41 10.24 -7.27
N GLY A 138 -15.26 9.73 -8.48
CA GLY A 138 -14.28 8.69 -8.71
C GLY A 138 -14.02 8.38 -10.18
N TYR A 139 -12.82 7.89 -10.44
CA TYR A 139 -12.41 7.33 -11.71
C TYR A 139 -12.19 5.81 -11.52
N PRO A 140 -12.67 4.94 -12.43
CA PRO A 140 -12.60 3.50 -12.24
C PRO A 140 -11.15 3.00 -12.24
N ILE A 141 -10.74 2.44 -11.10
CA ILE A 141 -9.45 1.77 -10.93
C ILE A 141 -9.58 0.54 -10.02
N THR A 142 -8.94 -0.58 -10.39
CA THR A 142 -8.91 -1.80 -9.57
C THR A 142 -7.87 -1.66 -8.45
N PRO A 143 -8.09 -2.25 -7.26
CA PRO A 143 -9.20 -3.15 -6.84
C PRO A 143 -10.40 -2.42 -6.19
N SER A 144 -10.48 -1.09 -6.28
CA SER A 144 -11.43 -0.26 -5.50
C SER A 144 -12.78 -0.03 -6.19
N THR A 145 -12.94 -0.49 -7.43
CA THR A 145 -14.10 -0.22 -8.29
C THR A 145 -15.43 -0.68 -7.69
N GLU A 146 -15.44 -1.81 -6.99
CA GLU A 146 -16.68 -2.38 -6.43
C GLU A 146 -17.37 -1.44 -5.41
N GLY A 147 -16.60 -0.66 -4.65
CA GLY A 147 -17.13 0.34 -3.72
C GLY A 147 -17.79 1.51 -4.46
N ALA A 148 -17.12 2.01 -5.50
CA ALA A 148 -17.65 3.06 -6.36
C ALA A 148 -18.94 2.62 -7.08
N GLU A 149 -18.99 1.39 -7.60
CA GLU A 149 -20.19 0.83 -8.21
C GLU A 149 -21.38 0.73 -7.24
N LEU A 150 -21.13 0.36 -5.99
CA LEU A 150 -22.16 0.32 -4.96
C LEU A 150 -22.69 1.73 -4.68
N MET A 151 -21.80 2.71 -4.49
CA MET A 151 -22.19 4.11 -4.27
C MET A 151 -22.97 4.68 -5.46
N ALA A 152 -22.56 4.38 -6.70
CA ALA A 152 -23.28 4.77 -7.91
C ALA A 152 -24.71 4.24 -7.96
N LYS A 153 -24.95 3.03 -7.43
CA LYS A 153 -26.29 2.41 -7.37
C LYS A 153 -27.15 2.94 -6.22
N VAL A 154 -26.54 3.34 -5.11
CA VAL A 154 -27.24 3.63 -3.85
C VAL A 154 -27.46 5.13 -3.64
N LEU A 155 -26.48 5.99 -3.94
CA LEU A 155 -26.56 7.43 -3.68
C LEU A 155 -27.77 8.12 -4.32
N PRO A 156 -28.17 7.81 -5.58
CA PRO A 156 -29.37 8.42 -6.18
C PRO A 156 -30.68 8.12 -5.43
N LYS A 157 -30.70 7.07 -4.59
CA LYS A 157 -31.85 6.69 -3.74
C LYS A 157 -31.82 7.36 -2.36
N LEU A 158 -30.74 8.06 -2.03
CA LEU A 158 -30.47 8.67 -0.73
C LEU A 158 -30.21 10.19 -0.86
N ASP A 159 -30.76 10.81 -1.91
CA ASP A 159 -30.54 12.22 -2.25
C ASP A 159 -29.05 12.60 -2.35
N GLY A 160 -28.22 11.64 -2.75
CA GLY A 160 -26.79 11.80 -2.94
C GLY A 160 -26.38 11.78 -4.41
N VAL A 161 -25.13 12.15 -4.66
CA VAL A 161 -24.54 12.24 -5.99
C VAL A 161 -23.33 11.32 -6.08
N PHE A 162 -23.37 10.40 -7.05
CA PHE A 162 -22.17 9.77 -7.58
C PHE A 162 -21.84 10.42 -8.92
N HIS A 163 -20.62 10.93 -9.08
CA HIS A 163 -20.15 11.47 -10.34
C HIS A 163 -18.85 10.76 -10.75
N GLN A 164 -18.93 10.04 -11.89
CA GLN A 164 -17.75 9.45 -12.49
C GLN A 164 -16.91 10.56 -13.12
N ALA A 165 -15.77 10.85 -12.49
CA ALA A 165 -14.82 11.83 -12.99
C ALA A 165 -14.06 11.27 -14.20
N VAL A 166 -13.43 12.15 -14.97
CA VAL A 166 -12.59 11.75 -16.13
C VAL A 166 -11.18 11.34 -15.74
N SER A 167 -10.74 11.68 -14.53
CA SER A 167 -9.43 11.36 -13.97
C SER A 167 -9.44 11.55 -12.45
N GLU A 168 -8.46 10.99 -11.76
CA GLU A 168 -8.24 11.19 -10.34
C GLU A 168 -7.87 12.64 -9.98
N ILE A 169 -7.27 13.39 -10.91
CA ILE A 169 -7.02 14.83 -10.76
C ILE A 169 -8.36 15.58 -10.69
N THR A 170 -9.31 15.24 -11.56
CA THR A 170 -10.65 15.83 -11.53
C THR A 170 -11.39 15.42 -10.26
N THR A 171 -11.26 14.17 -9.84
CA THR A 171 -11.87 13.65 -8.60
C THR A 171 -11.48 14.47 -7.38
N VAL A 172 -10.18 14.67 -7.12
CA VAL A 172 -9.74 15.41 -5.92
C VAL A 172 -10.16 16.88 -5.96
N ASN A 173 -10.20 17.51 -7.13
CA ASN A 173 -10.67 18.89 -7.26
C ASN A 173 -12.19 19.02 -7.05
N MET A 174 -12.98 18.03 -7.45
CA MET A 174 -14.40 17.96 -7.10
C MET A 174 -14.60 17.78 -5.58
N MET A 175 -13.75 16.96 -4.94
CA MET A 175 -13.74 16.81 -3.49
C MET A 175 -13.40 18.14 -2.79
N TYR A 176 -12.36 18.85 -3.25
CA TYR A 176 -12.01 20.17 -2.74
C TYR A 176 -13.17 21.16 -2.81
N GLY A 177 -13.87 21.23 -3.93
CA GLY A 177 -15.06 22.09 -4.07
C GLY A 177 -16.22 21.67 -3.17
N THR A 178 -16.44 20.36 -3.02
CA THR A 178 -17.54 19.82 -2.20
C THR A 178 -17.29 20.01 -0.70
N GLY A 179 -16.07 19.72 -0.25
CA GLY A 179 -15.63 19.99 1.11
C GLY A 179 -15.67 21.48 1.45
N GLY A 180 -15.27 22.35 0.50
CA GLY A 180 -15.34 23.80 0.65
C GLY A 180 -16.77 24.33 0.78
N ALA A 181 -17.76 23.60 0.26
CA ALA A 181 -19.18 23.85 0.48
C ALA A 181 -19.71 23.31 1.82
N GLY A 182 -18.85 22.73 2.65
CA GLY A 182 -19.22 22.14 3.95
C GLY A 182 -19.94 20.80 3.85
N LEU A 183 -19.85 20.12 2.70
CA LEU A 183 -20.54 18.86 2.45
C LEU A 183 -19.57 17.67 2.54
N PRO A 184 -19.96 16.57 3.21
CA PRO A 184 -19.13 15.38 3.28
C PRO A 184 -19.04 14.72 1.91
N CYS A 185 -17.81 14.42 1.49
CA CYS A 185 -17.53 13.68 0.27
C CYS A 185 -16.51 12.56 0.54
N MET A 186 -16.26 11.73 -0.48
CA MET A 186 -15.17 10.76 -0.48
C MET A 186 -14.88 10.29 -1.92
N THR A 187 -13.85 9.45 -2.07
CA THR A 187 -13.53 8.75 -3.32
C THR A 187 -13.08 7.31 -3.09
N TYR A 188 -13.02 6.53 -4.16
CA TYR A 188 -12.34 5.23 -4.24
C TYR A 188 -11.22 5.34 -5.26
N THR A 189 -10.01 4.96 -4.87
CA THR A 189 -8.83 4.98 -5.76
C THR A 189 -7.86 3.84 -5.41
N SER A 190 -6.78 3.70 -6.16
CA SER A 190 -5.64 2.82 -5.84
C SER A 190 -4.33 3.57 -6.05
N SER A 191 -3.17 2.91 -5.91
CA SER A 191 -1.88 3.62 -5.85
C SER A 191 -1.59 4.58 -7.02
N PRO A 192 -1.86 4.24 -8.30
CA PRO A 192 -1.59 5.18 -9.40
C PRO A 192 -2.50 6.40 -9.31
N GLY A 193 -3.77 6.19 -9.00
CA GLY A 193 -4.75 7.25 -8.86
C GLY A 193 -4.46 8.15 -7.66
N PHE A 194 -4.06 7.58 -6.53
CA PHE A 194 -3.65 8.35 -5.34
C PHE A 194 -2.47 9.27 -5.64
N SER A 195 -1.46 8.80 -6.39
CA SER A 195 -0.32 9.63 -6.80
C SER A 195 -0.76 10.86 -7.62
N LEU A 196 -1.78 10.72 -8.48
CA LEU A 196 -2.34 11.83 -9.25
C LEU A 196 -3.14 12.82 -8.38
N MET A 197 -3.67 12.38 -7.24
CA MET A 197 -4.45 13.23 -6.34
C MET A 197 -3.57 14.08 -5.40
N LEU A 198 -2.28 13.78 -5.26
CA LEU A 198 -1.41 14.38 -4.22
C LEU A 198 -1.38 15.91 -4.24
N GLU A 199 -1.37 16.53 -5.42
CA GLU A 199 -1.43 17.99 -5.54
C GLU A 199 -2.76 18.54 -4.95
N GLY A 200 -3.89 17.97 -5.35
CA GLY A 200 -5.20 18.37 -4.82
C GLY A 200 -5.34 18.11 -3.33
N ILE A 201 -4.82 16.99 -2.82
CA ILE A 201 -4.79 16.69 -1.38
C ILE A 201 -3.97 17.76 -0.64
N SER A 202 -2.81 18.16 -1.18
CA SER A 202 -2.01 19.25 -0.60
C SER A 202 -2.79 20.56 -0.51
N TYR A 203 -3.59 20.90 -1.52
CA TYR A 203 -4.48 22.06 -1.49
C TYR A 203 -5.60 21.93 -0.44
N MET A 204 -6.24 20.76 -0.34
CA MET A 204 -7.26 20.49 0.68
C MET A 204 -6.70 20.67 2.10
N ILE A 205 -5.51 20.12 2.36
CA ILE A 205 -4.82 20.27 3.65
C ILE A 205 -4.50 21.74 3.92
N GLY A 206 -3.89 22.45 2.97
CA GLY A 206 -3.51 23.85 3.14
C GLY A 206 -4.70 24.80 3.35
N ALA A 207 -5.88 24.42 2.88
CA ALA A 207 -7.12 25.17 3.06
C ALA A 207 -8.01 24.63 4.20
N GLU A 208 -7.57 23.60 4.92
CA GLU A 208 -8.32 22.93 5.98
C GLU A 208 -9.71 22.44 5.54
N VAL A 209 -9.80 21.98 4.28
CA VAL A 209 -11.05 21.51 3.68
C VAL A 209 -11.22 20.01 3.89
N PRO A 210 -12.35 19.54 4.46
CA PRO A 210 -12.62 18.11 4.61
C PRO A 210 -12.84 17.42 3.27
N GLY A 211 -12.41 16.17 3.15
CA GLY A 211 -12.51 15.34 1.94
C GLY A 211 -12.85 13.89 2.25
#